data_AF-A0A8H2W8V7-F1
#
_entry.id   AF-A0A8H2W8V7-F1
#
_cell.length_a   1.000
_cell.length_b   1.000
_cell.length_c   1.000
_cell.angle_alpha   90.00
_cell.angle_beta   90.00
_cell.angle_gamma   90.00
#
_symmetry.space_group_name_H-M   'P 1'
#
loop_
_entity.id
_entity.type
_entity.pdbx_description
1 polymer ?
#
loop_
_entity_poly.entity_id
_entity_poly.type
_entity_poly.pdbx_seq_one_letter_code
_entity_poly.pdbx_strand_id
1 'polypeptide(L)'
;PPKAKSGKKPAAAPFGASSKSKAVTKNPLFTANPRNFGIGQDIRPKTDLTRFVKWPEYVRLQRQKVILHKRLKVPPAIAQFDHTLDKNTATQLFKLLNKYRPETKQEKKARLDATAQATAESKEAKDKAS
;
A
#
# COMPACT_ATOMS: atom_id res chain seq x y z
N PRO A 1 -19.10 35.38 -64.05
CA PRO A 1 -17.93 34.48 -64.24
C PRO A 1 -17.40 33.94 -62.89
N PRO A 2 -17.38 32.61 -62.67
CA PRO A 2 -17.45 31.98 -61.36
C PRO A 2 -16.11 31.38 -60.88
N LYS A 3 -15.96 31.12 -59.56
CA LYS A 3 -15.16 30.00 -59.03
C LYS A 3 -15.77 29.45 -57.73
N ALA A 4 -16.14 28.17 -57.79
CA ALA A 4 -16.57 27.35 -56.67
C ALA A 4 -15.41 27.05 -55.70
N LYS A 5 -15.72 26.65 -54.45
CA LYS A 5 -15.03 25.56 -53.74
C LYS A 5 -15.82 25.07 -52.52
N SER A 6 -15.73 23.75 -52.37
CA SER A 6 -16.44 22.80 -51.53
C SER A 6 -16.11 22.85 -50.03
N GLY A 7 -17.05 22.41 -49.19
CA GLY A 7 -16.77 21.98 -47.82
C GLY A 7 -17.90 21.10 -47.27
N LYS A 8 -17.69 19.77 -47.29
CA LYS A 8 -18.59 18.75 -46.74
C LYS A 8 -18.50 18.82 -45.20
N LYS A 9 -19.60 19.18 -44.52
CA LYS A 9 -19.64 19.21 -43.04
C LYS A 9 -19.80 17.78 -42.50
N PRO A 10 -19.00 17.35 -41.51
CA PRO A 10 -19.12 16.02 -40.90
C PRO A 10 -20.39 15.92 -40.04
N ALA A 11 -20.99 14.73 -40.00
CA ALA A 11 -22.19 14.44 -39.21
C ALA A 11 -21.92 14.57 -37.70
N ALA A 12 -22.91 15.06 -36.94
CA ALA A 12 -22.81 15.22 -35.49
C ALA A 12 -22.65 13.87 -34.77
N ALA A 13 -21.75 13.82 -33.79
CA ALA A 13 -21.49 12.63 -32.97
C ALA A 13 -22.73 12.28 -32.10
N PRO A 14 -23.14 11.00 -32.00
CA PRO A 14 -24.40 10.58 -31.36
C PRO A 14 -24.41 10.66 -29.82
N PHE A 15 -23.34 11.11 -29.16
CA PHE A 15 -23.23 11.10 -27.69
C PHE A 15 -22.98 12.48 -27.06
N GLY A 16 -23.46 13.55 -27.70
CA GLY A 16 -23.45 14.92 -27.14
C GLY A 16 -24.60 15.24 -26.18
N ALA A 17 -25.35 14.25 -25.70
CA ALA A 17 -26.42 14.49 -24.75
C ALA A 17 -25.84 14.54 -23.32
N SER A 18 -25.53 15.74 -22.83
CA SER A 18 -25.50 15.99 -21.40
C SER A 18 -26.82 15.47 -20.84
N SER A 19 -26.81 14.50 -19.92
CA SER A 19 -28.02 14.08 -19.23
C SER A 19 -28.58 15.31 -18.51
N LYS A 20 -29.61 15.95 -19.09
CA LYS A 20 -30.39 16.96 -18.39
C LYS A 20 -30.93 16.28 -17.15
N SER A 21 -30.38 16.61 -15.98
CA SER A 21 -30.92 16.18 -14.70
C SER A 21 -32.39 16.58 -14.67
N LYS A 22 -33.30 15.60 -14.70
CA LYS A 22 -34.74 15.86 -14.57
C LYS A 22 -34.96 16.66 -13.28
N ALA A 23 -35.71 17.75 -13.38
CA ALA A 23 -36.10 18.52 -12.21
C ALA A 23 -36.87 17.60 -11.25
N VAL A 24 -36.32 17.38 -10.06
CA VAL A 24 -36.96 16.58 -9.01
C VAL A 24 -38.18 17.36 -8.53
N THR A 25 -39.38 16.84 -8.77
CA THR A 25 -40.64 17.36 -8.21
C THR A 25 -40.52 17.35 -6.68
N LYS A 26 -40.47 18.53 -6.06
CA LYS A 26 -40.37 18.66 -4.60
C LYS A 26 -41.72 18.34 -3.98
N ASN A 27 -41.81 17.24 -3.25
CA ASN A 27 -42.99 16.88 -2.48
C ASN A 27 -43.13 17.86 -1.29
N PRO A 28 -44.25 18.57 -1.14
CA PRO A 28 -44.46 19.57 -0.08
C PRO A 28 -44.48 18.99 1.34
N LEU A 29 -44.55 17.66 1.48
CA LEU A 29 -44.46 16.97 2.78
C LEU A 29 -43.04 16.92 3.36
N PHE A 30 -41.99 17.23 2.59
CA PHE A 30 -40.61 17.25 3.07
C PHE A 30 -40.09 18.68 3.23
N THR A 31 -39.77 19.06 4.47
CA THR A 31 -39.09 20.33 4.78
C THR A 31 -37.62 20.10 5.15
N ALA A 32 -36.77 21.08 4.87
CA ALA A 32 -35.39 21.08 5.38
C ALA A 32 -35.39 21.58 6.83
N ASN A 33 -34.93 20.74 7.75
CA ASN A 33 -34.72 21.09 9.16
C ASN A 33 -33.21 21.08 9.48
N PRO A 34 -32.46 22.11 9.06
CA PRO A 34 -31.03 22.19 9.36
C PRO A 34 -30.82 22.41 10.86
N ARG A 35 -29.86 21.67 11.44
CA ARG A 35 -29.44 21.85 12.83
C ARG A 35 -28.27 22.81 12.91
N ASN A 36 -28.25 23.65 13.94
CA ASN A 36 -27.17 24.58 14.21
C ASN A 36 -26.21 24.01 15.26
N PHE A 37 -25.01 23.61 14.85
CA PHE A 37 -24.00 23.00 15.73
C PHE A 37 -23.04 24.00 16.40
N GLY A 38 -23.42 25.29 16.42
CA GLY A 38 -22.72 26.33 17.17
C GLY A 38 -22.71 26.06 18.68
N ILE A 39 -21.89 26.82 19.42
CA ILE A 39 -21.81 26.71 20.88
C ILE A 39 -23.16 27.17 21.47
N GLY A 40 -23.79 26.33 22.31
CA GLY A 40 -25.06 26.65 22.98
C GLY A 40 -26.33 26.43 22.14
N GLN A 41 -26.22 25.78 20.98
CA GLN A 41 -27.34 25.48 20.09
C GLN A 41 -27.66 23.97 20.11
N ASP A 42 -27.84 23.33 18.96
CA ASP A 42 -28.12 21.90 18.87
C ASP A 42 -26.96 21.02 19.37
N ILE A 43 -27.29 19.78 19.79
CA ILE A 43 -26.30 18.75 20.16
C ILE A 43 -25.28 18.56 19.03
N ARG A 44 -24.00 18.63 19.39
CA ARG A 44 -22.89 18.43 18.45
C ARG A 44 -22.96 17.07 17.76
N PRO A 45 -22.60 16.99 16.47
CA PRO A 45 -22.50 15.72 15.78
C PRO A 45 -21.35 14.89 16.37
N LYS A 46 -21.39 13.58 16.15
CA LYS A 46 -20.24 12.71 16.44
C LYS A 46 -19.08 13.12 15.53
N THR A 47 -17.93 13.41 16.12
CA THR A 47 -16.69 13.80 15.42
C THR A 47 -15.59 12.80 15.71
N ASP A 48 -14.50 12.83 14.94
CA ASP A 48 -13.34 12.02 15.23
C ASP A 48 -12.64 12.48 16.52
N LEU A 49 -12.65 11.61 17.53
CA LEU A 49 -12.04 11.85 18.83
C LEU A 49 -10.66 11.20 18.96
N THR A 50 -10.09 10.59 17.92
CA THR A 50 -8.81 9.84 17.96
C THR A 50 -7.67 10.57 18.69
N ARG A 51 -7.60 11.91 18.59
CA ARG A 51 -6.59 12.73 19.28
C ARG A 51 -6.86 12.93 20.78
N PHE A 52 -8.12 12.91 21.19
CA PHE A 52 -8.58 13.20 22.56
C PHE A 52 -8.92 11.94 23.36
N VAL A 53 -8.95 10.78 22.71
CA VAL A 53 -9.12 9.48 23.37
C VAL A 53 -8.00 9.25 24.37
N LYS A 54 -8.38 8.79 25.57
CA LYS A 54 -7.43 8.21 26.53
C LYS A 54 -6.93 6.88 25.98
N TRP A 55 -5.84 6.92 25.23
CA TRP A 55 -5.24 5.73 24.63
C TRP A 55 -4.77 4.72 25.70
N PRO A 56 -4.82 3.41 25.41
CA PRO A 56 -4.25 2.38 26.27
C PRO A 56 -2.80 2.69 26.64
N GLU A 57 -2.38 2.26 27.82
CA GLU A 57 -1.08 2.63 28.39
C GLU A 57 0.10 2.31 27.49
N TYR A 58 0.13 1.12 26.88
CA TYR A 58 1.22 0.71 25.99
C TYR A 58 1.38 1.65 24.78
N VAL A 59 0.27 2.16 24.23
CA VAL A 59 0.29 3.12 23.11
C VAL A 59 0.89 4.44 23.56
N ARG A 60 0.52 4.91 24.75
CA ARG A 60 1.08 6.15 25.33
C ARG A 60 2.58 6.01 25.55
N LEU A 61 3.03 4.91 26.16
CA LEU A 61 4.44 4.64 26.42
C LEU A 61 5.26 4.56 25.12
N GLN A 62 4.75 3.86 24.10
CA GLN A 62 5.42 3.80 22.79
C GLN A 62 5.56 5.19 22.14
N ARG A 63 4.49 6.00 22.15
CA ARG A 63 4.53 7.37 21.62
C ARG A 63 5.48 8.28 22.40
N GLN A 64 5.43 8.23 23.73
CA GLN A 64 6.32 9.00 24.61
C GLN A 64 7.79 8.62 24.41
N LYS A 65 8.10 7.34 24.24
CA LYS A 65 9.46 6.86 23.94
C LYS A 65 10.00 7.47 22.64
N VAL A 66 9.19 7.48 21.57
CA VAL A 66 9.58 8.10 20.29
C VAL A 66 9.78 9.61 20.44
N ILE A 67 8.90 10.29 21.19
CA ILE A 67 9.05 11.73 21.45
C ILE A 67 10.35 12.01 22.21
N LEU A 68 10.65 11.21 23.24
CA LEU A 68 11.86 11.39 24.04
C LEU A 68 13.14 11.23 23.20
N HIS A 69 13.19 10.20 22.35
CA HIS A 69 14.33 9.97 21.44
C HIS A 69 14.55 11.15 20.48
N LYS A 70 13.48 11.82 20.03
CA LYS A 70 13.58 13.00 19.16
C LYS A 70 13.95 14.29 19.90
N ARG A 71 13.64 14.39 21.19
CA ARG A 71 13.84 15.62 21.99
C ARG A 71 15.20 15.66 22.67
N LEU A 72 15.75 14.50 23.01
CA LEU A 72 17.08 14.40 23.58
C LEU A 72 18.15 14.35 22.48
N LYS A 73 19.37 14.74 22.83
CA LYS A 73 20.53 14.56 21.95
C LYS A 73 20.95 13.10 21.97
N VAL A 74 20.74 12.41 20.86
CA VAL A 74 21.10 10.99 20.71
C VAL A 74 22.57 10.88 20.27
N PRO A 75 23.39 10.00 20.88
CA PRO A 75 24.77 9.76 20.45
C PRO A 75 24.86 9.30 18.98
N PRO A 76 25.92 9.69 18.24
CA PRO A 76 26.06 9.37 16.81
C PRO A 76 26.09 7.87 16.50
N ALA A 77 26.65 7.06 17.42
CA ALA A 77 26.65 5.60 17.30
C ALA A 77 25.24 4.98 17.30
N ILE A 78 24.25 5.67 17.84
CA ILE A 78 22.84 5.25 17.80
C ILE A 78 22.14 5.92 16.62
N ALA A 79 22.41 7.20 16.37
CA ALA A 79 21.80 7.96 15.28
C ALA A 79 22.15 7.45 13.88
N GLN A 80 23.28 6.72 13.71
CA GLN A 80 23.65 6.13 12.42
C GLN A 80 22.56 5.23 11.81
N PHE A 81 21.70 4.62 12.64
CA PHE A 81 20.61 3.75 12.18
C PHE A 81 19.38 4.52 11.69
N ASP A 82 19.26 5.82 12.02
CA ASP A 82 18.23 6.69 11.45
C ASP A 82 18.58 7.12 10.02
N HIS A 83 19.87 7.07 9.65
CA HIS A 83 20.36 7.33 8.30
C HIS A 83 20.33 6.05 7.46
N THR A 84 19.21 5.85 6.76
CA THR A 84 18.93 4.62 6.01
C THR A 84 19.33 4.73 4.53
N LEU A 85 19.54 3.56 3.90
CA LEU A 85 19.76 3.45 2.45
C LEU A 85 18.52 3.91 1.69
N ASP A 86 18.73 4.55 0.53
CA ASP A 86 17.62 5.02 -0.30
C ASP A 86 16.79 3.86 -0.86
N LYS A 87 15.53 4.17 -1.21
CA LYS A 87 14.56 3.17 -1.66
C LYS A 87 15.02 2.43 -2.92
N ASN A 88 15.65 3.12 -3.86
CA ASN A 88 16.02 2.51 -5.15
C ASN A 88 17.14 1.48 -4.93
N THR A 89 18.20 1.86 -4.22
CA THR A 89 19.30 0.95 -3.91
C THR A 89 18.85 -0.19 -3.00
N ALA A 90 18.00 0.07 -2.00
CA ALA A 90 17.43 -0.97 -1.15
C ALA A 90 16.66 -2.04 -1.96
N THR A 91 15.85 -1.63 -2.95
CA THR A 91 15.14 -2.60 -3.80
C THR A 91 16.07 -3.46 -4.65
N GLN A 92 17.17 -2.90 -5.16
CA GLN A 92 18.17 -3.64 -5.92
C GLN A 92 18.91 -4.64 -5.02
N LEU A 93 19.30 -4.21 -3.82
CA LEU A 93 19.94 -5.06 -2.82
C LEU A 93 19.03 -6.23 -2.44
N PHE A 94 17.75 -6.00 -2.13
CA PHE A 94 16.84 -7.10 -1.79
C PHE A 94 16.58 -8.06 -2.95
N LYS A 95 16.57 -7.58 -4.21
CA LYS A 95 16.51 -8.47 -5.38
C LYS A 95 17.72 -9.40 -5.45
N LEU A 96 18.92 -8.88 -5.21
CA LEU A 96 20.14 -9.67 -5.17
C LEU A 96 20.11 -10.69 -4.02
N LEU A 97 19.78 -10.26 -2.81
CA LEU A 97 19.72 -11.14 -1.64
C LEU A 97 18.67 -12.25 -1.79
N ASN A 98 17.54 -11.98 -2.45
CA ASN A 98 16.53 -13.00 -2.71
C ASN A 98 17.02 -14.08 -3.68
N LYS A 99 17.86 -13.74 -4.67
CA LYS A 99 18.43 -14.71 -5.60
C LYS A 99 19.38 -15.70 -4.90
N TYR A 100 20.11 -15.22 -3.88
CA TYR A 100 21.07 -16.01 -3.10
C TYR A 100 20.55 -16.36 -1.71
N ARG A 101 19.22 -16.45 -1.56
CA ARG A 101 18.61 -16.81 -0.30
C ARG A 101 18.98 -18.27 0.05
N PRO A 102 19.34 -18.56 1.31
CA PRO A 102 19.66 -19.93 1.72
C PRO A 102 18.45 -20.84 1.59
N GLU A 103 18.74 -22.13 1.38
CA GLU A 103 17.74 -23.18 1.22
C GLU A 103 16.80 -23.29 2.43
N THR A 104 15.56 -23.67 2.15
CA THR A 104 14.59 -24.00 3.21
C THR A 104 14.89 -25.38 3.80
N LYS A 105 14.34 -25.68 4.99
CA LYS A 105 14.51 -27.01 5.61
C LYS A 105 14.00 -28.15 4.72
N GLN A 106 12.97 -27.90 3.91
CA GLN A 106 12.41 -28.86 2.96
C GLN A 106 13.34 -29.09 1.76
N GLU A 107 13.86 -28.02 1.17
CA GLU A 107 14.85 -28.07 0.08
C GLU A 107 16.14 -28.77 0.54
N LYS A 108 16.59 -28.50 1.77
CA LYS A 108 17.75 -29.18 2.36
C LYS A 108 17.53 -30.69 2.45
N LYS A 109 16.34 -31.11 2.90
CA LYS A 109 15.99 -32.54 2.97
C LYS A 109 16.00 -33.16 1.57
N ALA A 110 15.32 -32.55 0.62
CA ALA A 110 15.29 -33.04 -0.77
C ALA A 110 16.70 -33.13 -1.37
N ARG A 111 17.58 -32.15 -1.11
CA ARG A 111 18.98 -32.19 -1.53
C ARG A 111 19.73 -33.36 -0.89
N LEU A 112 19.59 -33.56 0.42
CA LEU A 112 20.25 -34.65 1.14
C LEU A 112 19.79 -36.02 0.62
N ASP A 113 18.48 -36.20 0.45
CA ASP A 113 17.90 -37.43 -0.08
C ASP A 113 18.41 -37.71 -1.51
N ALA A 114 18.44 -36.69 -2.37
CA ALA A 114 18.99 -36.81 -3.73
C ALA A 114 20.50 -37.14 -3.74
N THR A 115 21.29 -36.52 -2.86
CA THR A 115 22.74 -36.82 -2.75
C THR A 115 23.00 -38.24 -2.23
N ALA A 116 22.17 -38.72 -1.29
CA ALA A 116 22.27 -40.08 -0.77
C ALA A 116 21.96 -41.12 -1.86
N GLN A 117 20.89 -40.89 -2.65
CA GLN A 117 20.52 -41.73 -3.79
C GLN A 117 21.65 -41.78 -4.84
N ALA A 118 22.16 -40.62 -5.28
CA ALA A 118 23.22 -40.56 -6.29
C ALA A 118 24.52 -41.26 -5.82
N THR A 119 24.83 -41.19 -4.53
CA THR A 119 26.01 -41.86 -3.95
C THR A 119 25.82 -43.38 -3.91
N ALA A 120 24.61 -43.85 -3.58
CA ALA A 120 24.28 -45.28 -3.59
C ALA A 120 24.37 -45.88 -5.00
N GLU A 121 23.78 -45.21 -6.00
CA GLU A 121 23.84 -45.65 -7.40
C GLU A 121 25.27 -45.66 -7.95
N SER A 122 26.09 -44.66 -7.62
CA SER A 122 27.50 -44.60 -8.02
C SER A 122 28.35 -45.72 -7.41
N LYS A 123 27.97 -46.21 -6.22
CA LYS A 123 28.65 -47.32 -5.55
C LYS A 123 28.26 -48.66 -6.19
N GLU A 124 26.97 -48.88 -6.45
CA GLU A 124 26.50 -50.07 -7.16
C GLU A 124 27.06 -50.18 -8.60
N ALA A 125 27.25 -49.06 -9.30
CA ALA A 125 27.86 -49.06 -10.62
C ALA A 125 29.35 -49.44 -10.59
N LYS A 126 30.08 -49.11 -9.52
CA LYS A 126 31.47 -49.56 -9.32
C LYS A 126 31.55 -51.03 -8.96
N ASP A 127 30.66 -51.52 -8.11
CA ASP A 127 30.62 -52.92 -7.68
C ASP A 127 30.18 -53.88 -8.82
N LYS A 128 29.45 -53.38 -9.84
CA LYS A 128 29.10 -54.14 -11.06
C LYS A 128 30.19 -54.11 -12.15
N ALA A 129 31.19 -53.24 -12.03
CA ALA A 129 32.28 -53.09 -12.99
C ALA A 129 33.59 -53.79 -12.55
N SER A 130 33.62 -54.33 -11.32
CA SER A 130 34.67 -55.19 -10.77
C SER A 130 34.25 -56.66 -10.82
#